data_AF-A0A1Y1MGU4-F1
#
_entry.id   AF-A0A1Y1MGU4-F1
#
_cell.length_a   1.000
_cell.length_b   1.000
_cell.length_c   1.000
_cell.angle_alpha   90.00
_cell.angle_beta   90.00
_cell.angle_gamma   90.00
#
_symmetry.space_group_name_H-M   'P 1'
#
loop_
_entity.id
_entity.type
_entity.pdbx_description
1 polymer ?
#
loop_
_entity_poly.entity_id
_entity_poly.type
_entity_poly.pdbx_seq_one_letter_code
_entity_poly.pdbx_strand_id
1 'polypeptide(L)'
;VTVDDERLWMCFQGMPSETYRLQHLHHDVFVWNEPHDVTARRGRFQTRPVESYRIGFGSTSQGEVIDRLYWLYDETHAEPGMFIREEGVQLGGDFDMPN
;
A
#
# COMPACT_ATOMS: atom_id res chain seq x y z
N VAL A 1 -1.44 -4.86 2.22
CA VAL A 1 -1.22 -4.98 0.75
C VAL A 1 -1.69 -6.37 0.35
N THR A 2 -2.52 -6.48 -0.67
CA THR A 2 -2.98 -7.76 -1.21
C THR A 2 -2.36 -8.00 -2.59
N VAL A 3 -2.12 -9.26 -2.93
CA VAL A 3 -1.69 -9.67 -4.27
C VAL A 3 -2.91 -10.24 -4.99
N ASP A 4 -3.21 -9.70 -6.17
CA ASP A 4 -4.27 -10.20 -7.05
C ASP A 4 -3.75 -10.16 -8.49
N ASP A 5 -3.75 -11.30 -9.18
CA ASP A 5 -3.33 -11.43 -10.60
C ASP A 5 -1.95 -10.79 -10.91
N GLU A 6 -0.93 -11.13 -10.10
CA GLU A 6 0.44 -10.57 -10.18
C GLU A 6 0.53 -9.04 -9.93
N ARG A 7 -0.56 -8.43 -9.47
CA ARG A 7 -0.62 -7.00 -9.14
C ARG A 7 -0.71 -6.81 -7.64
N LEU A 8 0.04 -5.82 -7.18
CA LEU A 8 0.02 -5.40 -5.79
C LEU A 8 -1.05 -4.33 -5.60
N TRP A 9 -1.86 -4.47 -4.55
CA TRP A 9 -2.92 -3.54 -4.19
C TRP A 9 -2.76 -3.07 -2.75
N MET A 10 -2.94 -1.77 -2.53
CA MET A 10 -2.90 -1.13 -1.23
C MET A 10 -4.29 -0.57 -0.89
N CYS A 11 -4.90 -1.07 0.18
CA CYS A 11 -6.06 -0.42 0.79
C CYS A 11 -5.60 0.65 1.77
N PHE A 12 -5.97 1.90 1.52
CA PHE A 12 -5.76 2.98 2.49
C PHE A 12 -6.78 2.84 3.62
N GLN A 13 -6.31 2.73 4.87
CA GLN A 13 -7.15 2.65 6.09
C GLN A 13 -8.24 1.55 6.06
N GLY A 14 -8.04 0.47 5.30
CA GLY A 14 -9.01 -0.62 5.19
C GLY A 14 -10.29 -0.26 4.43
N MET A 15 -10.35 0.91 3.78
CA MET A 15 -11.51 1.32 2.98
C MET A 15 -11.44 0.68 1.59
N PRO A 16 -12.43 -0.14 1.18
CA PRO A 16 -12.44 -0.74 -0.15
C PRO A 16 -12.48 0.30 -1.27
N SER A 17 -13.16 1.42 -1.01
CA SER A 17 -13.23 2.59 -1.92
C SER A 17 -11.88 3.28 -2.12
N GLU A 18 -10.89 3.00 -1.27
CA GLU A 18 -9.55 3.57 -1.31
C GLU A 18 -8.50 2.47 -1.52
N THR A 19 -8.85 1.50 -2.38
CA THR A 19 -7.93 0.47 -2.87
C THR A 19 -7.23 0.99 -4.11
N TYR A 20 -5.90 1.10 -4.02
CA TYR A 20 -5.06 1.61 -5.09
C TYR A 20 -4.10 0.53 -5.59
N ARG A 21 -3.86 0.50 -6.89
CA ARG A 21 -2.88 -0.40 -7.49
C ARG A 21 -1.48 0.15 -7.28
N LEU A 22 -0.59 -0.66 -6.73
CA LEU A 22 0.84 -0.40 -6.67
C LEU A 22 1.47 -0.68 -8.03
N GLN A 23 1.98 0.36 -8.66
CA GLN A 23 2.71 0.30 -9.91
C GLN A 23 4.20 0.26 -9.59
N HIS A 24 4.91 -0.67 -10.21
CA HIS A 24 6.36 -0.73 -10.10
C HIS A 24 6.97 0.50 -10.76
N LEU A 25 7.82 1.23 -10.03
CA LEU A 25 8.53 2.40 -10.53
C LEU A 25 9.98 2.04 -10.86
N HIS A 26 10.74 1.58 -9.86
CA HIS A 26 12.17 1.25 -10.01
C HIS A 26 12.70 0.43 -8.83
N HIS A 27 13.52 -0.59 -9.08
CA HIS A 27 14.04 -1.52 -8.05
C HIS A 27 12.92 -2.05 -7.13
N ASP A 28 13.02 -1.82 -5.83
CA ASP A 28 12.04 -2.22 -4.82
C ASP A 28 11.05 -1.08 -4.49
N VAL A 29 10.96 -0.06 -5.36
CA VAL A 29 10.10 1.11 -5.18
C VAL A 29 8.86 1.01 -6.08
N PHE A 30 7.71 1.16 -5.43
CA PHE A 30 6.39 1.14 -6.04
C PHE A 30 5.66 2.45 -5.77
N VAL A 31 4.71 2.80 -6.64
CA VAL A 31 3.86 3.98 -6.50
C VAL A 31 2.39 3.61 -6.53
N TRP A 32 1.58 4.20 -5.67
CA TRP A 32 0.14 3.91 -5.58
C TRP A 32 -0.74 5.04 -6.14
N ASN A 33 -0.15 6.06 -6.78
CA ASN A 33 -0.94 7.13 -7.39
C ASN A 33 -1.77 6.62 -8.56
N GLU A 34 -3.04 7.06 -8.61
CA GLU A 34 -3.84 6.89 -9.83
C GLU A 34 -3.37 7.88 -10.91
N PRO A 35 -3.50 7.52 -12.20
CA PRO A 35 -3.29 8.47 -13.29
C PRO A 35 -4.18 9.70 -13.10
N HIS A 36 -3.67 10.87 -13.46
CA HIS A 36 -4.38 12.15 -13.36
C HIS A 36 -5.80 12.07 -13.94
N ASP A 37 -5.97 11.42 -15.10
CA ASP A 37 -7.27 11.26 -15.77
C ASP A 37 -8.30 10.51 -14.91
N VAL A 38 -7.85 9.53 -14.13
CA VAL A 38 -8.72 8.73 -13.24
C VAL A 38 -9.07 9.52 -11.99
N THR A 39 -8.10 10.23 -11.41
CA THR A 39 -8.31 11.08 -10.22
C THR A 39 -9.27 12.22 -10.55
N ALA A 40 -9.03 12.91 -11.68
CA ALA A 40 -9.88 13.99 -12.19
C ALA A 40 -11.31 13.51 -12.50
N ARG A 41 -11.46 12.34 -13.13
CA ARG A 41 -12.77 11.72 -13.39
C ARG A 41 -13.53 11.36 -12.11
N ARG A 42 -12.82 11.08 -11.02
CA ARG A 42 -13.40 10.83 -9.68
C ARG A 42 -13.60 12.11 -8.86
N GLY A 43 -13.30 13.29 -9.41
CA GLY A 43 -13.36 14.55 -8.69
C GLY A 43 -12.35 14.64 -7.53
N ARG A 44 -11.33 13.78 -7.54
CA ARG A 44 -10.27 13.74 -6.54
C ARG A 44 -9.05 14.46 -7.11
N PHE A 45 -8.44 15.33 -6.31
CA PHE A 45 -7.19 16.00 -6.67
C PHE A 45 -6.04 15.37 -5.90
N GLN A 46 -4.89 15.27 -6.55
CA GLN A 46 -3.65 14.85 -5.91
C GLN A 46 -3.17 16.00 -5.03
N THR A 47 -3.66 16.03 -3.78
CA THR A 47 -3.30 17.05 -2.79
C THR A 47 -2.03 16.72 -2.02
N ARG A 48 -1.53 15.47 -2.16
CA ARG A 48 -0.33 14.99 -1.49
C ARG A 48 0.91 15.19 -2.38
N PRO A 49 2.08 15.43 -1.76
CA PRO A 49 3.36 15.51 -2.45
C PRO A 49 3.72 14.17 -3.11
N VAL A 50 4.56 14.23 -4.16
CA VAL A 50 4.90 13.07 -5.00
C VAL A 50 5.56 11.96 -4.19
N GLU A 51 6.32 12.35 -3.19
CA GLU A 51 7.06 11.52 -2.25
C GLU A 51 6.11 10.60 -1.47
N SER A 52 4.91 11.07 -1.11
CA SER A 52 3.93 10.26 -0.36
C SER A 52 3.28 9.17 -1.16
N TYR A 53 3.39 9.21 -2.49
CA TYR A 53 2.96 8.11 -3.34
C TYR A 53 3.98 7.00 -3.46
N ARG A 54 5.23 7.21 -3.01
CA ARG A 54 6.31 6.22 -3.14
C ARG A 54 6.35 5.31 -1.92
N ILE A 55 6.42 4.02 -2.18
CA ILE A 55 6.56 2.97 -1.19
C ILE A 55 7.78 2.14 -1.55
N GLY A 56 8.72 2.03 -0.61
CA GLY A 56 9.87 1.15 -0.74
C GLY A 56 9.63 -0.16 -0.01
N PHE A 57 9.97 -1.27 -0.63
CA PHE A 57 10.05 -2.56 0.04
C PHE A 57 11.49 -2.87 0.40
N GLY A 58 11.70 -3.50 1.55
CA GLY A 58 13.01 -3.93 1.99
C GLY A 58 12.97 -5.29 2.65
N SER A 59 14.16 -5.89 2.75
CA SER A 59 14.38 -7.20 3.33
C SER A 59 15.50 -7.12 4.38
N THR A 60 15.26 -7.65 5.57
CA THR A 60 16.29 -7.83 6.61
C THR A 60 17.38 -8.81 6.17
N SER A 61 16.97 -9.90 5.52
CA SER A 61 17.85 -10.95 5.05
C SER A 61 18.22 -10.65 3.60
N GLN A 62 19.44 -10.95 3.15
CA GLN A 62 19.85 -10.68 1.76
C GLN A 62 18.93 -11.39 0.75
N GLY A 63 17.91 -10.69 0.27
CA GLY A 63 17.11 -11.04 -0.91
C GLY A 63 16.03 -12.12 -0.75
N GLU A 64 15.77 -12.65 0.44
CA GLU A 64 14.91 -13.84 0.56
C GLU A 64 13.45 -13.54 0.89
N VAL A 65 13.15 -12.56 1.77
CA VAL A 65 11.78 -12.25 2.20
C VAL A 65 11.61 -10.76 2.46
N ILE A 66 10.71 -10.11 1.71
CA ILE A 66 10.29 -8.74 2.00
C ILE A 66 9.51 -8.72 3.32
N ASP A 67 10.15 -8.19 4.38
CA ASP A 67 9.60 -8.09 5.73
C ASP A 67 9.29 -6.63 6.14
N ARG A 68 9.81 -5.65 5.39
CA ARG A 68 9.68 -4.22 5.69
C ARG A 68 9.08 -3.45 4.53
N LEU A 69 8.23 -2.49 4.89
CA LEU A 69 7.67 -1.48 4.01
C LEU A 69 8.06 -0.11 4.54
N TYR A 70 8.72 0.69 3.70
CA TYR A 70 9.09 2.07 3.97
C TYR A 70 8.14 2.99 3.23
N TRP A 71 7.43 3.84 3.96
CA TRP A 71 6.47 4.75 3.37
C TRP A 71 6.47 6.11 4.05
N LEU A 72 6.73 7.15 3.26
CA LEU A 72 6.69 8.54 3.70
C LEU A 72 5.28 9.12 3.50
N TYR A 73 4.34 8.76 4.37
CA TYR A 73 2.94 9.17 4.22
C TYR A 73 2.71 10.68 4.42
N ASP A 74 3.68 11.39 5.01
CA ASP A 74 3.63 12.82 5.32
C ASP A 74 5.00 13.45 5.06
N GLU A 75 5.03 14.53 4.26
CA GLU A 75 6.26 15.28 3.93
C GLU A 75 6.88 16.00 5.12
N THR A 76 6.10 16.26 6.17
CA THR A 76 6.61 16.88 7.39
C THR A 76 7.45 15.92 8.22
N HIS A 77 7.36 14.62 7.92
CA HIS A 77 8.24 13.61 8.52
C HIS A 77 9.58 13.59 7.78
N ALA A 78 10.67 13.75 8.53
CA ALA A 78 12.01 13.70 7.97
C ALA A 78 12.40 12.29 7.50
N GLU A 79 11.78 11.24 8.06
CA GLU A 79 12.08 9.85 7.77
C GLU A 79 10.82 9.06 7.37
N PRO A 80 10.93 8.12 6.40
CA PRO A 80 9.82 7.23 6.05
C PRO A 80 9.40 6.38 7.24
N GLY A 81 8.09 6.23 7.45
CA GLY A 81 7.55 5.26 8.39
C GLY A 81 7.96 3.85 7.97
N MET A 82 8.53 3.07 8.90
CA MET A 82 8.86 1.67 8.68
C MET A 82 7.74 0.81 9.25
N PHE A 83 7.11 0.02 8.38
CA PHE A 83 6.05 -0.92 8.69
C PHE A 83 6.59 -2.33 8.52
N ILE A 84 6.39 -3.18 9.52
CA ILE A 84 6.71 -4.61 9.43
C ILE A 84 5.45 -5.38 9.05
N ARG A 85 5.62 -6.46 8.28
CA ARG A 85 4.51 -7.38 8.02
C ARG A 85 4.11 -8.03 9.33
N GLU A 86 2.92 -7.71 9.83
CA GLU A 86 2.27 -8.55 10.83
C GLU A 86 1.87 -9.86 10.14
N GLU A 87 2.42 -10.99 10.58
CA GLU A 87 1.94 -12.30 10.13
C GLU A 87 0.50 -12.43 10.61
N GLY A 88 -0.44 -12.26 9.68
CA GLY A 88 -1.85 -12.15 10.01
C GLY A 88 -2.32 -13.30 10.89
N VAL A 89 -2.94 -12.93 12.01
CA VAL A 89 -4.01 -13.73 12.60
C VAL A 89 -4.96 -14.11 11.48
N GLN A 90 -5.07 -15.41 11.22
CA GLN A 90 -6.19 -15.97 10.47
C GLN A 90 -7.47 -15.53 11.17
N LEU A 91 -8.18 -14.56 10.60
CA LEU A 91 -9.63 -14.46 10.82
C LEU A 91 -10.28 -15.60 10.02
N GLY A 92 -10.03 -16.83 10.48
CA GLY A 92 -10.90 -17.96 10.28
C GLY A 92 -11.84 -18.01 11.47
N GLY A 93 -13.13 -17.84 11.24
CA GLY A 93 -14.14 -17.97 12.28
C GLY A 93 -15.51 -17.58 11.75
N ASP A 94 -16.26 -18.59 11.36
CA ASP A 94 -17.71 -18.58 11.12
C ASP A 94 -18.46 -17.51 11.93
N PHE A 95 -19.15 -16.63 11.23
CA PHE A 95 -20.32 -15.96 11.80
C PHE A 95 -21.55 -16.81 11.44
N ASP A 96 -21.78 -17.84 12.26
CA ASP A 96 -23.06 -18.53 12.35
C ASP A 96 -24.13 -17.50 12.76
N MET A 97 -25.14 -17.31 11.91
CA MET A 97 -26.28 -16.44 12.19
C MET A 97 -27.34 -17.27 12.91
N PRO A 98 -27.70 -16.96 14.18
CA PRO A 98 -28.87 -17.57 14.77
C PRO A 98 -30.14 -17.00 14.13
N ASN A 99 -31.05 -17.91 13.79
CA ASN A 99 -32.41 -17.68 13.31
C ASN A 99 -33.33 -17.16 14.43
#